data_AF-A0A3D0HP64-F1
#
_entry.id   AF-A0A3D0HP64-F1
#
_cell.length_a   1.000
_cell.length_b   1.000
_cell.length_c   1.000
_cell.angle_alpha   90.00
_cell.angle_beta   90.00
_cell.angle_gamma   90.00
#
_symmetry.space_group_name_H-M   'P 1'
#
loop_
_entity.id
_entity.type
_entity.pdbx_description
1 polymer ?
#
loop_
_entity_poly.entity_id
_entity_poly.type
_entity_poly.pdbx_seq_one_letter_code
_entity_poly.pdbx_strand_id
1 'polypeptide(L)'
;MTQRDFLPENAVLKGRYEVKKSIYTTQVERNYECYDREQKKTYWLKEFYPVNYCGRGQDGQTVIVHGNSNRSVFERSRDAFAAEYRQLAACRKTPEIPKAELLFSENNTIYAVLEKPDGKRLSEYIKSAGGRLSYREGTEIIRKILEALSHIRKKSTYLPQITKDGIVMSQKPKKEVVFVGFSQEEDDVLYQVGSLWYDMLTGLRPQTSVVRPPSELGIELPEMAEQLILRCLGQKESRPALEEILSFLSQEKKVRIVLPKRQIALAVAALIFVIAAWKSLLPKEKEALHPEADSVWAETADVESGAALSAVSTETVSVQALEEDTVSGEPPEEDIVSKGALEEDTVSGAALEEDTVSGQALEKDIVSGQVSEKDTE
;
A
#
# COMPACT_ATOMS: atom_id res chain seq x y z
N MET A 1 -15.08 19.32 9.99
CA MET A 1 -13.80 19.67 9.36
C MET A 1 -14.03 20.82 8.41
N THR A 2 -13.45 21.97 8.71
CA THR A 2 -13.59 23.20 7.92
C THR A 2 -12.53 23.24 6.81
N GLN A 3 -12.85 23.82 5.65
CA GLN A 3 -11.94 24.00 4.52
C GLN A 3 -10.60 24.70 4.90
N ARG A 4 -10.54 25.34 6.06
CA ARG A 4 -9.34 25.98 6.63
C ARG A 4 -8.24 25.01 7.08
N ASP A 5 -8.51 23.72 7.22
CA ASP A 5 -7.50 22.78 7.76
C ASP A 5 -6.53 22.25 6.70
N PHE A 6 -6.62 22.72 5.45
CA PHE A 6 -5.83 22.26 4.32
C PHE A 6 -4.94 23.37 3.77
N LEU A 7 -3.80 22.99 3.19
CA LEU A 7 -3.04 23.88 2.32
C LEU A 7 -3.90 24.31 1.12
N PRO A 8 -3.80 25.58 0.68
CA PRO A 8 -4.49 26.03 -0.52
C PRO A 8 -3.93 25.31 -1.76
N GLU A 9 -4.79 25.15 -2.77
CA GLU A 9 -4.32 24.71 -4.09
C GLU A 9 -3.29 25.71 -4.62
N ASN A 10 -2.25 25.19 -5.25
CA ASN A 10 -1.08 25.90 -5.76
C ASN A 10 -0.15 26.50 -4.69
N ALA A 11 -0.32 26.17 -3.40
CA ALA A 11 0.69 26.47 -2.40
C ALA A 11 2.04 25.87 -2.81
N VAL A 12 3.12 26.63 -2.69
CA VAL A 12 4.45 26.18 -3.10
C VAL A 12 5.32 26.02 -1.86
N LEU A 13 5.66 24.77 -1.56
CA LEU A 13 6.53 24.43 -0.45
C LEU A 13 7.96 24.24 -0.94
N LYS A 14 8.93 24.68 -0.12
CA LYS A 14 10.36 24.64 -0.39
C LYS A 14 10.73 25.25 -1.75
N GLY A 15 9.94 26.22 -2.21
CA GLY A 15 10.07 26.83 -3.54
C GLY A 15 9.88 25.88 -4.73
N ARG A 16 9.48 24.62 -4.54
CA ARG A 16 9.57 23.55 -5.54
C ARG A 16 8.32 22.68 -5.66
N TYR A 17 7.73 22.29 -4.53
CA TYR A 17 6.62 21.35 -4.50
C TYR A 17 5.30 22.10 -4.45
N GLU A 18 4.57 22.08 -5.56
CA GLU A 18 3.30 22.77 -5.68
C GLU A 18 2.13 21.84 -5.34
N VAL A 19 1.33 22.20 -4.33
CA VAL A 19 0.12 21.47 -3.95
C VAL A 19 -0.90 21.54 -5.07
N LYS A 20 -1.41 20.38 -5.53
CA LYS A 20 -2.42 20.32 -6.60
C LYS A 20 -3.81 20.01 -6.09
N LYS A 21 -3.92 19.08 -5.13
CA LYS A 21 -5.21 18.72 -4.51
C LYS A 21 -4.99 18.02 -3.19
N SER A 22 -5.96 18.13 -2.29
CA SER A 22 -6.05 17.22 -1.14
C SER A 22 -6.51 15.83 -1.61
N ILE A 23 -5.98 14.79 -0.98
CA ILE A 23 -6.31 13.38 -1.25
C ILE A 23 -7.16 12.85 -0.11
N TYR A 24 -6.65 12.93 1.12
CA TYR A 24 -7.34 12.53 2.34
C TYR A 24 -6.71 13.13 3.59
N THR A 25 -7.36 12.87 4.71
CA THR A 25 -6.95 13.37 6.01
C THR A 25 -7.18 12.29 7.08
N THR A 26 -6.30 12.30 8.07
CA THR A 26 -6.49 11.59 9.33
C THR A 26 -6.55 12.64 10.46
N GLN A 27 -6.66 12.19 11.71
CA GLN A 27 -6.54 13.10 12.85
C GLN A 27 -5.14 13.70 12.99
N VAL A 28 -4.12 13.06 12.43
CA VAL A 28 -2.70 13.42 12.58
C VAL A 28 -2.03 13.93 11.31
N GLU A 29 -2.61 13.66 10.14
CA GLU A 29 -2.00 13.98 8.84
C GLU A 29 -2.98 14.65 7.88
N ARG A 30 -2.43 15.46 6.97
CA ARG A 30 -3.07 15.85 5.71
C ARG A 30 -2.24 15.30 4.56
N ASN A 31 -2.92 14.71 3.58
CA ASN A 31 -2.27 14.07 2.43
C ASN A 31 -2.70 14.80 1.15
N TYR A 32 -1.74 15.16 0.32
CA TYR A 32 -1.93 15.93 -0.89
C TYR A 32 -1.23 15.27 -2.09
N GLU A 33 -1.73 15.57 -3.27
CA GLU A 33 -0.97 15.38 -4.51
C GLU A 33 -0.19 16.68 -4.75
N CYS A 34 1.11 16.58 -4.98
CA CYS A 34 1.94 17.73 -5.33
C CYS A 34 2.69 17.50 -6.63
N TYR A 35 3.01 18.59 -7.32
CA TYR A 35 3.82 18.60 -8.53
C TYR A 35 5.19 19.18 -8.23
N ASP A 36 6.23 18.41 -8.51
CA ASP A 36 7.61 18.86 -8.45
C ASP A 36 7.95 19.65 -9.71
N ARG A 37 8.18 20.96 -9.56
CA ARG A 37 8.46 21.87 -10.67
C ARG A 37 9.82 21.63 -11.33
N GLU A 38 10.78 21.07 -10.61
CA GLU A 38 12.12 20.80 -11.12
C GLU A 38 12.15 19.49 -11.90
N GLN A 39 11.66 18.40 -11.27
CA GLN A 39 11.66 17.07 -11.89
C GLN A 39 10.49 16.85 -12.86
N LYS A 40 9.52 17.77 -12.89
CA LYS A 40 8.28 17.66 -13.68
C LYS A 40 7.52 16.35 -13.40
N LYS A 41 7.51 15.93 -12.13
CA LYS A 41 6.92 14.67 -11.68
C LYS A 41 5.91 14.91 -10.55
N THR A 42 4.88 14.09 -10.50
CA THR A 42 3.85 14.15 -9.45
C THR A 42 4.23 13.25 -8.28
N TYR A 43 4.04 13.74 -7.06
CA TYR A 43 4.34 13.07 -5.81
C TYR A 43 3.14 13.11 -4.87
N TRP A 44 3.22 12.29 -3.83
CA TRP A 44 2.39 12.46 -2.64
C TRP A 44 3.14 13.31 -1.63
N LEU A 45 2.45 14.29 -1.06
CA LEU A 45 2.95 15.16 -0.01
C LEU A 45 2.13 14.91 1.24
N LYS A 46 2.80 14.59 2.32
CA LYS A 46 2.18 14.43 3.63
C LYS A 46 2.60 15.55 4.55
N GLU A 47 1.63 16.16 5.21
CA GLU A 47 1.82 17.21 6.21
C GLU A 47 1.45 16.66 7.58
N PHE A 48 2.34 16.82 8.55
CA PHE A 48 2.01 16.59 9.95
C PHE A 48 1.02 17.68 10.42
N TYR A 49 -0.19 17.27 10.78
CA TYR A 49 -1.27 18.19 11.18
C TYR A 49 -2.20 17.50 12.18
N PRO A 50 -1.83 17.47 13.47
CA PRO A 50 -2.67 16.90 14.51
C PRO A 50 -3.82 17.83 14.88
N VAL A 51 -5.00 17.59 14.30
CA VAL A 51 -6.17 18.49 14.35
C VAL A 51 -6.64 18.85 15.76
N ASN A 52 -6.36 18.01 16.76
CA ASN A 52 -6.74 18.27 18.15
C ASN A 52 -5.79 19.24 18.86
N TYR A 53 -4.59 19.45 18.32
CA TYR A 53 -3.53 20.24 18.95
C TYR A 53 -3.14 21.47 18.15
N CYS A 54 -3.61 21.62 16.90
CA CYS A 54 -3.26 22.76 16.08
C CYS A 54 -4.37 23.20 15.12
N GLY A 55 -4.27 24.46 14.70
CA GLY A 55 -5.09 25.06 13.66
C GLY A 55 -4.24 25.75 12.58
N ARG A 56 -4.90 26.23 11.54
CA ARG A 56 -4.28 26.97 10.44
C ARG A 56 -4.21 28.46 10.76
N GLY A 57 -3.09 29.10 10.46
CA GLY A 57 -2.92 30.55 10.52
C GLY A 57 -3.76 31.30 9.48
N GLN A 58 -3.78 32.64 9.59
CA GLN A 58 -4.52 33.51 8.68
C GLN A 58 -4.01 33.44 7.24
N ASP A 59 -2.73 33.10 7.07
CA ASP A 59 -2.09 32.87 5.78
C ASP A 59 -2.55 31.57 5.07
N GLY A 60 -3.36 30.74 5.74
CA GLY A 60 -3.81 29.45 5.22
C GLY A 60 -2.69 28.40 5.14
N GLN A 61 -1.50 28.70 5.65
CA GLN A 61 -0.29 27.89 5.44
C GLN A 61 0.47 27.59 6.72
N THR A 62 0.49 28.47 7.71
CA THR A 62 1.22 28.21 8.96
C THR A 62 0.40 27.30 9.89
N VAL A 63 1.06 26.35 10.57
CA VAL A 63 0.46 25.55 11.65
C VAL A 63 0.66 26.25 12.99
N ILE A 64 -0.46 26.50 13.70
CA ILE A 64 -0.47 27.17 15.01
C ILE A 64 -0.93 26.18 16.06
N VAL A 65 -0.07 25.86 17.03
CA VAL A 65 -0.39 24.97 18.15
C VAL A 65 -1.33 25.67 19.13
N HIS A 66 -2.37 24.97 19.56
CA HIS A 66 -3.36 25.46 20.52
C HIS A 66 -2.84 25.36 21.95
N GLY A 67 -2.64 26.49 22.62
CA GLY A 67 -2.27 26.52 24.03
C GLY A 67 -0.87 25.96 24.34
N ASN A 68 -0.27 26.43 25.44
CA ASN A 68 1.10 26.03 25.79
C ASN A 68 1.18 24.57 26.28
N SER A 69 0.12 24.04 26.89
CA SER A 69 0.08 22.66 27.39
C SER A 69 0.19 21.60 26.29
N ASN A 70 -0.24 21.92 25.06
CA ASN A 70 -0.19 20.97 23.93
C ASN A 70 1.16 20.97 23.21
N ARG A 71 2.04 21.94 23.47
CA ARG A 71 3.30 22.10 22.73
C ARG A 71 4.21 20.87 22.87
N SER A 72 4.36 20.34 24.08
CA SER A 72 5.21 19.16 24.33
C SER A 72 4.66 17.89 23.68
N VAL A 73 3.34 17.75 23.60
CA VAL A 73 2.68 16.63 22.89
C VAL A 73 2.88 16.79 21.39
N PHE A 74 2.64 17.98 20.85
CA PHE A 74 2.84 18.30 19.45
C PHE A 74 4.27 18.02 18.99
N GLU A 75 5.27 18.48 19.74
CA GLU A 75 6.69 18.29 19.41
C GLU A 75 7.08 16.81 19.43
N ARG A 76 6.67 16.04 20.46
CA ARG A 76 6.90 14.58 20.50
C ARG A 76 6.23 13.85 19.34
N SER A 77 4.98 14.19 19.03
CA SER A 77 4.25 13.59 17.90
C SER A 77 4.87 13.94 16.55
N ARG A 78 5.38 15.17 16.40
CA ARG A 78 6.12 15.60 15.20
C ARG A 78 7.41 14.79 15.03
N ASP A 79 8.14 14.56 16.12
CA ASP A 79 9.39 13.80 16.07
C ASP A 79 9.13 12.31 15.77
N ALA A 80 8.03 11.74 16.27
CA ALA A 80 7.56 10.40 15.93
C ALA A 80 7.19 10.28 14.44
N PHE A 81 6.43 11.24 13.90
CA PHE A 81 6.13 11.32 12.46
C PHE A 81 7.44 11.38 11.65
N ALA A 82 8.38 12.25 12.02
CA ALA A 82 9.67 12.35 11.33
C ALA A 82 10.46 11.04 11.37
N ALA A 83 10.44 10.31 12.49
CA ALA A 83 11.08 9.00 12.63
C ALA A 83 10.49 7.98 11.64
N GLU A 84 9.15 7.94 11.48
CA GLU A 84 8.46 7.08 10.53
C GLU A 84 8.99 7.25 9.09
N TYR A 85 9.10 8.50 8.60
CA TYR A 85 9.56 8.77 7.24
C TYR A 85 11.05 8.51 7.01
N ARG A 86 11.88 8.64 8.05
CA ARG A 86 13.29 8.23 7.96
C ARG A 86 13.42 6.72 7.74
N GLN A 87 12.52 5.93 8.30
CA GLN A 87 12.51 4.48 8.12
C GLN A 87 11.98 4.05 6.75
N LEU A 88 10.94 4.73 6.28
CA LEU A 88 10.48 4.62 4.89
C LEU A 88 11.63 4.85 3.90
N ALA A 89 12.44 5.88 4.13
CA ALA A 89 13.61 6.17 3.32
C ALA A 89 14.70 5.06 3.39
N ALA A 90 14.87 4.41 4.54
CA ALA A 90 15.76 3.26 4.69
C ALA A 90 15.28 2.05 3.89
N CYS A 91 13.96 1.85 3.77
CA CYS A 91 13.33 0.73 3.08
C CYS A 91 13.18 0.90 1.56
N ARG A 92 13.88 1.85 0.93
CA ARG A 92 13.72 2.23 -0.50
C ARG A 92 13.83 1.09 -1.54
N LYS A 93 14.40 -0.05 -1.18
CA LYS A 93 14.54 -1.24 -2.07
C LYS A 93 13.36 -2.21 -1.97
N THR A 94 12.43 -1.98 -1.05
CA THR A 94 11.28 -2.86 -0.81
C THR A 94 10.14 -2.49 -1.76
N PRO A 95 9.73 -3.39 -2.67
CA PRO A 95 8.70 -3.11 -3.69
C PRO A 95 7.38 -2.56 -3.13
N GLU A 96 6.99 -3.04 -1.96
CA GLU A 96 5.73 -2.76 -1.24
C GLU A 96 5.77 -1.44 -0.46
N ILE A 97 6.87 -0.69 -0.54
CA ILE A 97 7.06 0.59 0.18
C ILE A 97 7.39 1.68 -0.85
N PRO A 98 6.70 2.84 -0.84
CA PRO A 98 7.02 3.93 -1.74
C PRO A 98 8.36 4.56 -1.36
N LYS A 99 9.09 5.05 -2.35
CA LYS A 99 10.33 5.79 -2.10
C LYS A 99 10.02 7.11 -1.41
N ALA A 100 10.63 7.35 -0.25
CA ALA A 100 10.65 8.67 0.37
C ALA A 100 11.74 9.54 -0.29
N GLU A 101 11.34 10.65 -0.89
CA GLU A 101 12.26 11.56 -1.60
C GLU A 101 12.85 12.61 -0.68
N LEU A 102 12.02 13.19 0.19
CA LEU A 102 12.44 14.30 1.03
C LEU A 102 11.58 14.41 2.28
N LEU A 103 12.22 14.68 3.41
CA LEU A 103 11.59 15.15 4.64
C LEU A 103 12.10 16.57 4.92
N PHE A 104 11.22 17.53 5.15
CA PHE A 104 11.62 18.92 5.39
C PHE A 104 10.66 19.64 6.34
N SER A 105 11.13 20.72 6.96
CA SER A 105 10.35 21.55 7.88
C SER A 105 10.05 22.90 7.22
N GLU A 106 8.79 23.34 7.29
CA GLU A 106 8.32 24.64 6.81
C GLU A 106 7.00 24.95 7.52
N ASN A 107 6.53 26.20 7.55
CA ASN A 107 5.21 26.55 8.06
C ASN A 107 4.91 26.06 9.49
N ASN A 108 5.95 25.98 10.34
CA ASN A 108 5.90 25.45 11.70
C ASN A 108 5.38 23.99 11.80
N THR A 109 5.59 23.20 10.75
CA THR A 109 5.33 21.76 10.73
C THR A 109 6.38 21.04 9.88
N ILE A 110 6.18 19.75 9.63
CA ILE A 110 7.03 18.92 8.78
C ILE A 110 6.23 18.27 7.66
N TYR A 111 6.93 18.06 6.55
CA TYR A 111 6.40 17.51 5.33
C TYR A 111 7.25 16.36 4.81
N ALA A 112 6.59 15.30 4.35
CA ALA A 112 7.23 14.18 3.68
C ALA A 112 6.77 14.07 2.23
N VAL A 113 7.71 14.04 1.30
CA VAL A 113 7.48 13.81 -0.13
C VAL A 113 7.75 12.35 -0.43
N LEU A 114 6.72 11.66 -0.93
CA LEU A 114 6.77 10.26 -1.30
C LEU A 114 6.49 10.09 -2.79
N GLU A 115 7.17 9.15 -3.42
CA GLU A 115 6.77 8.69 -4.75
C GLU A 115 5.30 8.26 -4.72
N LYS A 116 4.49 8.85 -5.61
CA LYS A 116 3.09 8.52 -5.74
C LYS A 116 2.96 7.05 -6.17
N PRO A 117 2.35 6.17 -5.34
CA PRO A 117 2.11 4.79 -5.73
C PRO A 117 1.18 4.74 -6.95
N ASP A 118 1.41 3.77 -7.83
CA ASP A 118 0.51 3.49 -8.93
C ASP A 118 -0.70 2.72 -8.41
N GLY A 119 -1.89 3.31 -8.43
CA GLY A 119 -3.09 2.63 -7.96
C GLY A 119 -4.03 3.54 -7.18
N LYS A 120 -4.96 2.92 -6.46
CA LYS A 120 -5.95 3.60 -5.62
C LYS A 120 -5.86 3.09 -4.19
N ARG A 121 -6.15 3.96 -3.23
CA ARG A 121 -6.23 3.55 -1.82
C ARG A 121 -7.31 2.49 -1.63
N LEU A 122 -7.09 1.58 -0.68
CA LEU A 122 -8.05 0.53 -0.37
C LEU A 122 -9.40 1.13 0.09
N SER A 123 -9.39 2.27 0.78
CA SER A 123 -10.61 3.00 1.15
C SER A 123 -11.42 3.46 -0.07
N GLU A 124 -10.76 3.92 -1.13
CA GLU A 124 -11.40 4.29 -2.39
C GLU A 124 -11.94 3.06 -3.13
N TYR A 125 -11.19 1.96 -3.09
CA TYR A 125 -11.61 0.68 -3.66
C TYR A 125 -12.89 0.15 -2.98
N ILE A 126 -12.90 0.07 -1.64
CA ILE A 126 -14.08 -0.33 -0.84
C ILE A 126 -15.27 0.59 -1.12
N LYS A 127 -15.04 1.91 -1.18
CA LYS A 127 -16.10 2.87 -1.50
C LYS A 127 -16.69 2.62 -2.89
N SER A 128 -15.86 2.34 -3.89
CA SER A 128 -16.31 2.04 -5.25
C SER A 128 -17.09 0.73 -5.36
N ALA A 129 -16.87 -0.21 -4.43
CA ALA A 129 -17.62 -1.46 -4.31
C ALA A 129 -18.94 -1.32 -3.53
N GLY A 130 -19.35 -0.10 -3.16
CA GLY A 130 -20.58 0.13 -2.39
C GLY A 130 -20.39 0.14 -0.86
N GLY A 131 -19.13 0.25 -0.39
CA GLY A 131 -18.80 0.40 1.02
C GLY A 131 -18.46 -0.91 1.75
N ARG A 132 -18.63 -2.05 1.09
CA ARG A 132 -18.27 -3.39 1.57
C ARG A 132 -17.73 -4.22 0.40
N LEU A 133 -17.02 -5.29 0.71
CA LEU A 133 -16.49 -6.27 -0.24
C LEU A 133 -17.12 -7.64 0.03
N SER A 134 -17.22 -8.45 -1.02
CA SER A 134 -17.57 -9.86 -0.85
C SER A 134 -16.49 -10.60 -0.03
N TYR A 135 -16.87 -11.73 0.57
CA TYR A 135 -15.91 -12.60 1.27
C TYR A 135 -14.67 -12.88 0.42
N ARG A 136 -14.88 -13.28 -0.84
CA ARG A 136 -13.81 -13.62 -1.79
C ARG A 136 -12.88 -12.44 -2.08
N GLU A 137 -13.42 -11.23 -2.26
CA GLU A 137 -12.60 -10.05 -2.52
C GLU A 137 -11.80 -9.66 -1.27
N GLY A 138 -12.45 -9.68 -0.10
CA GLY A 138 -11.82 -9.39 1.18
C GLY A 138 -10.67 -10.35 1.50
N THR A 139 -10.88 -11.66 1.33
CA THR A 139 -9.85 -12.68 1.59
C THR A 139 -8.65 -12.54 0.67
N GLU A 140 -8.88 -12.26 -0.61
CA GLU A 140 -7.80 -12.03 -1.58
C GLU A 140 -6.96 -10.81 -1.23
N ILE A 141 -7.58 -9.74 -0.72
CA ILE A 141 -6.87 -8.54 -0.28
C ILE A 141 -6.07 -8.81 1.00
N ILE A 142 -6.69 -9.43 2.02
CA ILE A 142 -5.97 -9.80 3.25
C ILE A 142 -4.78 -10.70 2.93
N ARG A 143 -4.96 -11.71 2.08
CA ARG A 143 -3.87 -12.60 1.65
C ARG A 143 -2.69 -11.81 1.08
N LYS A 144 -2.93 -10.91 0.14
CA LYS A 144 -1.88 -10.06 -0.46
C LYS A 144 -1.19 -9.16 0.56
N ILE A 145 -1.95 -8.61 1.51
CA ILE A 145 -1.40 -7.80 2.62
C ILE A 145 -0.47 -8.64 3.48
N LEU A 146 -0.88 -9.86 3.85
CA LEU A 146 -0.08 -10.77 4.67
C LEU A 146 1.19 -11.23 3.94
N GLU A 147 1.08 -11.59 2.66
CA GLU A 147 2.23 -11.93 1.80
C GLU A 147 3.26 -10.76 1.77
N ALA A 148 2.79 -9.53 1.56
CA ALA A 148 3.61 -8.33 1.57
C ALA A 148 4.24 -8.04 2.94
N LEU A 149 3.48 -8.20 4.02
CA LEU A 149 3.94 -8.01 5.40
C LEU A 149 5.08 -8.98 5.75
N SER A 150 4.97 -10.25 5.34
CA SER A 150 6.02 -11.26 5.54
C SER A 150 7.35 -10.89 4.87
N HIS A 151 7.32 -10.12 3.77
CA HIS A 151 8.54 -9.60 3.13
C HIS A 151 9.16 -8.43 3.90
N ILE A 152 8.32 -7.52 4.42
CA ILE A 152 8.76 -6.30 5.12
C ILE A 152 9.33 -6.62 6.50
N ARG A 153 8.66 -7.50 7.26
CA ARG A 153 9.05 -7.86 8.63
C ARG A 153 10.48 -8.42 8.73
N LYS A 154 10.99 -9.03 7.66
CA LYS A 154 12.37 -9.54 7.60
C LYS A 154 13.44 -8.45 7.47
N LYS A 155 13.04 -7.20 7.18
CA LYS A 155 13.94 -6.11 6.75
C LYS A 155 13.81 -4.83 7.57
N SER A 156 12.82 -4.73 8.45
CA SER A 156 12.47 -3.49 9.16
C SER A 156 11.95 -3.78 10.55
N THR A 157 12.37 -2.96 11.52
CA THR A 157 11.80 -2.91 12.88
C THR A 157 10.44 -2.22 12.92
N TYR A 158 10.12 -1.39 11.92
CA TYR A 158 8.82 -0.72 11.80
C TYR A 158 7.88 -1.57 10.98
N LEU A 159 6.64 -1.69 11.44
CA LEU A 159 5.61 -2.46 10.77
C LEU A 159 4.64 -1.54 10.01
N PRO A 160 4.17 -1.95 8.83
CA PRO A 160 3.13 -1.22 8.11
C PRO A 160 1.85 -1.06 8.94
N GLN A 161 1.19 0.09 8.81
CA GLN A 161 -0.17 0.27 9.28
C GLN A 161 -1.14 -0.46 8.36
N ILE A 162 -1.91 -1.40 8.91
CA ILE A 162 -2.88 -2.22 8.17
C ILE A 162 -4.26 -1.59 8.33
N THR A 163 -4.49 -0.53 7.56
CA THR A 163 -5.78 0.15 7.52
C THR A 163 -6.17 0.45 6.07
N LYS A 164 -7.46 0.71 5.82
CA LYS A 164 -7.93 1.04 4.47
C LYS A 164 -7.32 2.32 3.88
N ASP A 165 -6.83 3.23 4.73
CA ASP A 165 -6.17 4.46 4.29
C ASP A 165 -4.63 4.33 4.23
N GLY A 166 -4.06 3.38 4.97
CA GLY A 166 -2.63 3.07 4.96
C GLY A 166 -2.18 2.16 3.81
N ILE A 167 -3.11 1.70 2.97
CA ILE A 167 -2.85 0.73 1.90
C ILE A 167 -3.29 1.28 0.54
N VAL A 168 -2.43 1.13 -0.46
CA VAL A 168 -2.74 1.34 -1.87
C VAL A 168 -2.74 0.01 -2.61
N MET A 169 -3.83 -0.25 -3.32
CA MET A 169 -3.97 -1.38 -4.24
C MET A 169 -3.34 -0.98 -5.58
N SER A 170 -2.18 -1.56 -5.89
CA SER A 170 -1.45 -1.26 -7.11
C SER A 170 -1.85 -2.19 -8.25
N GLN A 171 -1.74 -1.66 -9.47
CA GLN A 171 -2.08 -2.37 -10.70
C GLN A 171 -0.90 -3.16 -11.26
N LYS A 172 0.29 -3.04 -10.66
CA LYS A 172 1.49 -3.76 -11.10
C LYS A 172 1.47 -5.19 -10.59
N PRO A 173 1.74 -6.19 -11.44
CA PRO A 173 1.65 -7.61 -11.07
C PRO A 173 2.67 -8.04 -10.00
N LYS A 174 3.79 -7.31 -9.83
CA LYS A 174 4.83 -7.60 -8.81
C LYS A 174 4.70 -6.75 -7.54
N LYS A 175 3.73 -5.84 -7.50
CA LYS A 175 3.52 -4.88 -6.42
C LYS A 175 2.02 -4.72 -6.20
N GLU A 176 1.32 -5.76 -5.77
CA GLU A 176 -0.14 -5.66 -5.69
C GLU A 176 -0.61 -4.78 -4.51
N VAL A 177 0.23 -4.67 -3.47
CA VAL A 177 -0.04 -3.89 -2.26
C VAL A 177 1.15 -2.97 -1.99
N VAL A 178 0.85 -1.71 -1.73
CA VAL A 178 1.83 -0.71 -1.29
C VAL A 178 1.37 -0.11 0.03
N PHE A 179 2.23 -0.17 1.04
CA PHE A 179 1.97 0.43 2.34
C PHE A 179 2.49 1.86 2.37
N VAL A 180 1.62 2.78 2.79
CA VAL A 180 1.90 4.22 2.79
C VAL A 180 1.87 4.83 4.19
N GLY A 181 1.69 4.02 5.23
CA GLY A 181 1.80 4.42 6.64
C GLY A 181 2.45 3.33 7.47
N PHE A 182 3.20 3.70 8.49
CA PHE A 182 4.01 2.82 9.33
C PHE A 182 3.85 3.18 10.80
N SER A 183 4.04 2.21 11.69
CA SER A 183 4.01 2.42 13.13
C SER A 183 5.14 1.65 13.80
N GLN A 184 5.54 2.11 14.99
CA GLN A 184 6.46 1.40 15.86
C GLN A 184 5.76 0.34 16.72
N GLU A 185 4.44 0.45 16.88
CA GLU A 185 3.68 -0.41 17.79
C GLU A 185 3.39 -1.76 17.11
N GLU A 186 4.23 -2.76 17.39
CA GLU A 186 4.05 -4.13 16.88
C GLU A 186 2.80 -4.83 17.46
N ASP A 187 2.36 -4.41 18.65
CA ASP A 187 1.43 -5.13 19.52
C ASP A 187 0.02 -5.35 18.93
N ASP A 188 -0.31 -4.65 17.84
CA ASP A 188 -1.66 -4.57 17.29
C ASP A 188 -1.79 -5.02 15.83
N VAL A 189 -0.75 -5.56 15.21
CA VAL A 189 -0.81 -5.95 13.78
C VAL A 189 -1.92 -6.96 13.49
N LEU A 190 -2.10 -7.96 14.36
CA LEU A 190 -3.18 -8.95 14.21
C LEU A 190 -4.56 -8.32 14.34
N TYR A 191 -4.74 -7.40 15.30
CA TYR A 191 -5.99 -6.66 15.44
C TYR A 191 -6.25 -5.79 14.22
N GLN A 192 -5.24 -5.10 13.68
CA GLN A 192 -5.39 -4.32 12.46
C GLN A 192 -5.78 -5.20 11.26
N VAL A 193 -5.21 -6.40 11.12
CA VAL A 193 -5.64 -7.38 10.11
C VAL A 193 -7.10 -7.77 10.32
N GLY A 194 -7.48 -8.17 11.54
CA GLY A 194 -8.86 -8.56 11.86
C GLY A 194 -9.85 -7.42 11.66
N SER A 195 -9.46 -6.20 12.04
CA SER A 195 -10.27 -4.99 11.95
C SER A 195 -10.48 -4.56 10.51
N LEU A 196 -9.43 -4.62 9.69
CA LEU A 196 -9.55 -4.35 8.26
C LEU A 196 -10.39 -5.42 7.56
N TRP A 197 -10.20 -6.70 7.89
CA TRP A 197 -10.99 -7.78 7.31
C TRP A 197 -12.47 -7.64 7.67
N TYR A 198 -12.77 -7.38 8.95
CA TYR A 198 -14.11 -7.12 9.44
C TYR A 198 -14.74 -5.88 8.78
N ASP A 199 -14.02 -4.75 8.69
CA ASP A 199 -14.49 -3.51 8.03
C ASP A 199 -14.77 -3.75 6.54
N MET A 200 -13.93 -4.53 5.85
CA MET A 200 -14.18 -4.86 4.43
C MET A 200 -15.47 -5.66 4.25
N LEU A 201 -15.74 -6.65 5.09
CA LEU A 201 -16.94 -7.49 4.95
C LEU A 201 -18.21 -6.79 5.42
N THR A 202 -18.12 -6.05 6.52
CA THR A 202 -19.28 -5.52 7.24
C THR A 202 -19.47 -4.03 7.04
N GLY A 203 -18.50 -3.31 6.47
CA GLY A 203 -18.51 -1.83 6.38
C GLY A 203 -18.53 -1.13 7.73
N LEU A 204 -18.30 -1.86 8.82
CA LEU A 204 -18.32 -1.36 10.19
C LEU A 204 -16.91 -1.49 10.76
N ARG A 205 -16.49 -0.47 11.51
CA ARG A 205 -15.31 -0.62 12.36
C ARG A 205 -15.67 -1.44 13.59
N PRO A 206 -14.89 -2.47 13.94
CA PRO A 206 -15.16 -3.26 15.13
C PRO A 206 -15.06 -2.37 16.37
N GLN A 207 -15.99 -2.54 17.32
CA GLN A 207 -15.92 -1.90 18.62
C GLN A 207 -15.03 -2.73 19.56
N THR A 208 -14.33 -2.08 20.48
CA THR A 208 -13.34 -2.74 21.33
C THR A 208 -13.96 -3.66 22.40
N SER A 209 -15.22 -3.43 22.79
CA SER A 209 -15.86 -4.17 23.89
C SER A 209 -16.69 -5.37 23.43
N VAL A 210 -17.50 -5.22 22.36
CA VAL A 210 -18.35 -6.29 21.83
C VAL A 210 -18.40 -6.19 20.32
N VAL A 211 -17.88 -7.21 19.63
CA VAL A 211 -17.96 -7.31 18.18
C VAL A 211 -19.02 -8.35 17.80
N ARG A 212 -20.02 -7.93 17.01
CA ARG A 212 -20.98 -8.87 16.44
C ARG A 212 -20.31 -9.69 15.32
N PRO A 213 -20.42 -11.01 15.30
CA PRO A 213 -19.91 -11.84 14.21
C PRO A 213 -20.44 -11.39 12.83
N PRO A 214 -19.62 -11.41 11.76
CA PRO A 214 -20.09 -11.12 10.40
C PRO A 214 -21.33 -11.93 9.97
N SER A 215 -21.45 -13.19 10.37
CA SER A 215 -22.59 -14.05 10.04
C SER A 215 -23.91 -13.55 10.63
N GLU A 216 -23.88 -13.01 11.85
CA GLU A 216 -25.04 -12.35 12.48
C GLU A 216 -25.46 -11.06 11.77
N LEU A 217 -24.56 -10.48 10.96
CA LEU A 217 -24.84 -9.31 10.12
C LEU A 217 -25.32 -9.71 8.71
N GLY A 218 -25.57 -11.00 8.48
CA GLY A 218 -26.03 -11.53 7.19
C GLY A 218 -24.93 -11.71 6.15
N ILE A 219 -23.65 -11.76 6.58
CA ILE A 219 -22.53 -12.06 5.67
C ILE A 219 -22.34 -13.57 5.59
N GLU A 220 -22.33 -14.12 4.38
CA GLU A 220 -22.00 -15.51 4.13
C GLU A 220 -20.47 -15.70 4.07
N LEU A 221 -19.92 -16.50 4.99
CA LEU A 221 -18.49 -16.82 5.06
C LEU A 221 -18.26 -18.19 5.73
N PRO A 222 -17.12 -18.85 5.44
CA PRO A 222 -16.73 -20.07 6.14
C PRO A 222 -16.55 -19.83 7.65
N GLU A 223 -16.97 -20.80 8.46
CA GLU A 223 -16.89 -20.73 9.92
C GLU A 223 -15.46 -20.42 10.38
N MET A 224 -14.45 -21.10 9.81
CA MET A 224 -13.04 -20.86 10.15
C MET A 224 -12.61 -19.41 9.90
N ALA A 225 -13.08 -18.78 8.82
CA ALA A 225 -12.74 -17.38 8.55
C ALA A 225 -13.34 -16.43 9.60
N GLU A 226 -14.60 -16.66 9.97
CA GLU A 226 -15.24 -15.91 11.05
C GLU A 226 -14.50 -16.08 12.39
N GLN A 227 -14.10 -17.32 12.71
CA GLN A 227 -13.32 -17.61 13.91
C GLN A 227 -11.97 -16.86 13.89
N LEU A 228 -11.25 -16.84 12.77
CA LEU A 228 -9.98 -16.13 12.64
C LEU A 228 -10.15 -14.61 12.81
N ILE A 229 -11.18 -14.02 12.18
CA ILE A 229 -11.50 -12.59 12.33
C ILE A 229 -11.75 -12.26 13.81
N LEU A 230 -12.61 -13.01 14.49
CA LEU A 230 -12.96 -12.75 15.90
C LEU A 230 -11.77 -12.97 16.85
N ARG A 231 -10.90 -13.96 16.58
CA ARG A 231 -9.67 -14.19 17.35
C ARG A 231 -8.67 -13.04 17.17
N CYS A 232 -8.53 -12.50 15.95
CA CYS A 232 -7.73 -11.30 15.70
C CYS A 232 -8.25 -10.09 16.49
N LEU A 233 -9.57 -9.97 16.65
CA LEU A 233 -10.22 -8.89 17.39
C LEU A 233 -10.27 -9.11 18.92
N GLY A 234 -9.59 -10.14 19.43
CA GLY A 234 -9.52 -10.42 20.87
C GLY A 234 -10.81 -10.92 21.50
N GLN A 235 -11.79 -11.34 20.70
CA GLN A 235 -13.10 -11.82 21.19
C GLN A 235 -13.10 -13.30 21.59
N LYS A 236 -11.96 -13.99 21.44
CA LYS A 236 -11.79 -15.41 21.75
C LYS A 236 -10.46 -15.65 22.49
N GLU A 237 -10.39 -16.77 23.21
CA GLU A 237 -9.30 -17.06 24.18
C GLU A 237 -7.90 -17.11 23.58
N SER A 238 -7.74 -17.40 22.28
CA SER A 238 -6.42 -17.52 21.63
C SER A 238 -6.30 -16.65 20.39
N ARG A 239 -5.29 -15.76 20.36
CA ARG A 239 -4.90 -14.99 19.17
C ARG A 239 -4.28 -15.93 18.11
N PRO A 240 -4.59 -15.74 16.81
CA PRO A 240 -4.02 -16.57 15.76
C PRO A 240 -2.61 -16.13 15.40
N ALA A 241 -1.80 -17.05 14.88
CA ALA A 241 -0.53 -16.69 14.24
C ALA A 241 -0.78 -16.11 12.84
N LEU A 242 0.12 -15.25 12.35
CA LEU A 242 -0.01 -14.70 10.99
C LEU A 242 0.07 -15.80 9.92
N GLU A 243 0.93 -16.78 10.17
CA GLU A 243 1.16 -17.95 9.34
C GLU A 243 -0.07 -18.85 9.28
N GLU A 244 -0.79 -18.97 10.40
CA GLU A 244 -2.06 -19.70 10.48
C GLU A 244 -3.08 -19.07 9.52
N ILE A 245 -3.28 -17.75 9.61
CA ILE A 245 -4.20 -17.01 8.73
C ILE A 245 -3.77 -17.16 7.27
N LEU A 246 -2.49 -16.94 6.96
CA LEU A 246 -1.99 -17.01 5.60
C LEU A 246 -2.12 -18.42 5.01
N SER A 247 -1.92 -19.46 5.81
CA SER A 247 -2.08 -20.86 5.39
C SER A 247 -3.54 -21.17 5.02
N PHE A 248 -4.49 -20.70 5.83
CA PHE A 248 -5.93 -20.83 5.56
C PHE A 248 -6.30 -20.15 4.24
N LEU A 249 -5.91 -18.88 4.08
CA LEU A 249 -6.20 -18.10 2.87
C LEU A 249 -5.54 -18.69 1.61
N SER A 250 -4.37 -19.29 1.74
CA SER A 250 -3.63 -19.91 0.63
C SER A 250 -4.25 -21.24 0.18
N GLN A 251 -4.91 -21.97 1.09
CA GLN A 251 -5.62 -23.20 0.75
C GLN A 251 -6.88 -22.93 -0.08
N GLU A 252 -7.61 -21.85 0.20
CA GLU A 252 -8.79 -21.47 -0.59
C GLU A 252 -8.45 -21.18 -2.06
N LYS A 253 -7.27 -20.62 -2.35
CA LYS A 253 -6.79 -20.37 -3.72
C LYS A 253 -6.65 -21.66 -4.55
N LYS A 254 -6.43 -22.81 -3.91
CA LYS A 254 -6.30 -24.11 -4.57
C LYS A 254 -7.64 -24.71 -4.98
N VAL A 255 -8.77 -24.13 -4.55
CA VAL A 255 -10.10 -24.42 -5.12
C VAL A 255 -10.21 -23.71 -6.49
N ARG A 256 -9.29 -24.03 -7.40
CA ARG A 256 -9.48 -23.74 -8.82
C ARG A 256 -10.64 -24.60 -9.26
N ILE A 257 -11.63 -23.96 -9.89
CA ILE A 257 -12.68 -24.61 -10.64
C ILE A 257 -12.01 -25.60 -11.61
N VAL A 258 -12.03 -26.88 -11.27
CA VAL A 258 -11.74 -27.95 -12.23
C VAL A 258 -12.98 -28.02 -13.09
N LEU A 259 -13.06 -27.19 -14.12
CA LEU A 259 -14.01 -27.43 -15.20
C LEU A 259 -13.67 -28.83 -15.74
N PRO A 260 -14.57 -29.83 -15.60
CA PRO A 260 -14.28 -31.15 -16.11
C PRO A 260 -13.99 -31.02 -17.61
N LYS A 261 -13.05 -31.80 -18.15
CA LYS A 261 -12.60 -31.70 -19.56
C LYS A 261 -13.75 -31.59 -20.57
N ARG A 262 -14.92 -32.18 -20.25
CA ARG A 262 -16.17 -32.09 -21.01
C ARG A 262 -16.75 -30.68 -21.13
N GLN A 263 -16.74 -29.88 -20.06
CA GLN A 263 -17.23 -28.50 -20.10
C GLN A 263 -16.27 -27.54 -20.83
N ILE A 264 -14.96 -27.78 -20.74
CA ILE A 264 -13.97 -27.05 -21.55
C ILE A 264 -14.18 -27.39 -23.03
N ALA A 265 -14.35 -28.67 -23.38
CA ALA A 265 -14.63 -29.09 -24.75
C ALA A 265 -15.93 -28.48 -25.30
N LEU A 266 -16.99 -28.41 -24.48
CA LEU A 266 -18.26 -27.77 -24.85
C LEU A 266 -18.09 -26.25 -25.06
N ALA A 267 -17.36 -25.56 -24.18
CA ALA A 267 -17.11 -24.13 -24.32
C ALA A 267 -16.26 -23.81 -25.56
N VAL A 268 -15.23 -24.62 -25.84
CA VAL A 268 -14.39 -24.50 -27.04
C VAL A 268 -15.20 -24.81 -28.30
N ALA A 269 -16.02 -25.85 -28.29
CA ALA A 269 -16.89 -26.17 -29.42
C ALA A 269 -17.90 -25.05 -29.71
N ALA A 270 -18.54 -24.51 -28.67
CA ALA A 270 -19.45 -23.37 -28.80
C ALA A 270 -18.75 -22.15 -29.42
N LEU A 271 -17.52 -21.84 -28.99
CA LEU A 271 -16.73 -20.74 -29.54
C LEU A 271 -16.40 -20.96 -31.02
N ILE A 272 -16.04 -22.19 -31.41
CA ILE A 272 -15.78 -22.55 -32.81
C ILE A 272 -17.04 -22.35 -33.66
N PHE A 273 -18.22 -22.76 -33.16
CA PHE A 273 -19.49 -22.56 -33.87
C PHE A 273 -19.83 -21.09 -34.05
N VAL A 274 -19.56 -20.25 -33.05
CA VAL A 274 -19.77 -18.79 -33.16
C VAL A 274 -18.83 -18.19 -34.22
N ILE A 275 -17.56 -18.58 -34.24
CA ILE A 275 -16.59 -18.11 -35.24
C ILE A 275 -16.99 -18.58 -36.65
N ALA A 276 -17.43 -19.83 -36.80
CA ALA A 276 -17.88 -20.38 -38.07
C ALA A 276 -19.14 -19.69 -38.58
N ALA A 277 -20.12 -19.45 -37.70
CA ALA A 277 -21.34 -18.71 -38.04
C ALA A 277 -21.02 -17.27 -38.46
N TRP A 278 -20.09 -16.61 -37.77
CA TRP A 278 -19.66 -15.25 -38.12
C TRP A 278 -18.96 -15.21 -39.48
N LYS A 279 -18.10 -16.19 -39.77
CA LYS A 279 -17.42 -16.32 -41.08
C LYS A 279 -18.40 -16.60 -42.22
N SER A 280 -19.51 -17.30 -41.95
CA SER A 280 -20.57 -17.54 -42.94
C SER A 280 -21.45 -16.32 -43.20
N LEU A 281 -21.45 -15.31 -42.32
CA LEU A 281 -22.18 -14.06 -42.48
C LEU A 281 -21.41 -13.01 -43.29
N LEU A 282 -20.13 -13.24 -43.58
CA LEU A 282 -19.35 -12.35 -44.43
C LEU A 282 -19.77 -12.53 -45.90
N PRO A 283 -20.14 -11.45 -46.61
CA PRO A 283 -20.55 -11.53 -48.01
C PRO A 283 -19.40 -12.08 -48.87
N LYS A 284 -19.70 -13.13 -49.64
CA LYS A 284 -18.74 -13.69 -50.62
C LYS A 284 -18.61 -12.72 -51.78
N GLU A 285 -17.51 -11.99 -51.85
CA GLU A 285 -17.14 -11.28 -53.08
C GLU A 285 -16.96 -12.33 -54.18
N LYS A 286 -17.74 -12.17 -55.26
CA LYS A 286 -17.62 -12.99 -56.47
C LYS A 286 -16.60 -12.32 -57.37
N GLU A 287 -15.52 -13.03 -57.68
CA GLU A 287 -14.65 -12.72 -58.82
C GLU A 287 -15.51 -12.69 -60.09
N ALA A 288 -15.57 -11.54 -60.74
CA ALA A 288 -16.14 -11.37 -62.06
C ALA A 288 -15.00 -11.17 -63.06
N LEU A 289 -14.82 -12.15 -63.95
CA LEU A 289 -14.04 -12.03 -65.18
C LEU A 289 -14.67 -10.95 -66.07
N HIS A 290 -13.85 -10.04 -66.59
CA HIS A 290 -14.12 -9.31 -67.83
C HIS A 290 -13.06 -9.70 -68.86
N PRO A 291 -13.45 -10.17 -70.07
CA PRO A 291 -12.56 -10.24 -71.20
C PRO A 291 -12.65 -8.96 -72.04
N GLU A 292 -11.68 -8.85 -72.94
CA GLU A 292 -11.69 -8.11 -74.21
C GLU A 292 -10.77 -6.88 -74.31
N ALA A 293 -10.07 -6.89 -75.43
CA ALA A 293 -8.83 -6.20 -75.75
C ALA A 293 -9.09 -4.79 -76.31
N ASP A 294 -8.08 -3.91 -76.24
CA ASP A 294 -7.48 -3.34 -77.46
C ASP A 294 -6.34 -2.34 -77.18
N SER A 295 -5.38 -2.38 -78.12
CA SER A 295 -4.39 -1.35 -78.50
C SER A 295 -3.18 -1.09 -77.56
N VAL A 296 -1.92 -1.37 -77.93
CA VAL A 296 -1.05 -0.90 -79.04
C VAL A 296 -0.18 0.32 -78.63
N TRP A 297 1.11 0.00 -78.37
CA TRP A 297 2.38 0.75 -78.58
C TRP A 297 2.77 1.98 -77.75
N ALA A 298 3.95 1.87 -77.10
CA ALA A 298 5.19 2.66 -77.27
C ALA A 298 6.03 2.55 -75.98
N GLU A 299 7.15 1.82 -75.93
CA GLU A 299 8.49 2.11 -76.45
C GLU A 299 9.41 2.89 -75.45
N THR A 300 10.50 2.21 -75.06
CA THR A 300 11.82 2.64 -74.56
C THR A 300 11.97 3.41 -73.22
N ALA A 301 12.74 2.83 -72.28
CA ALA A 301 14.18 3.10 -72.08
C ALA A 301 14.64 2.76 -70.64
N ASP A 302 15.40 1.66 -70.54
CA ASP A 302 16.62 1.38 -69.76
C ASP A 302 16.97 2.02 -68.39
N VAL A 303 17.27 1.11 -67.44
CA VAL A 303 18.47 1.02 -66.55
C VAL A 303 18.53 2.05 -65.38
N GLU A 304 18.69 1.71 -64.09
CA GLU A 304 19.55 0.73 -63.40
C GLU A 304 19.17 0.58 -61.90
N SER A 305 19.66 -0.50 -61.29
CA SER A 305 20.07 -0.63 -59.88
C SER A 305 19.02 -0.92 -58.79
N GLY A 306 18.97 -2.21 -58.40
CA GLY A 306 19.57 -2.60 -57.11
C GLY A 306 18.63 -2.72 -55.90
N ALA A 307 18.21 -3.95 -55.62
CA ALA A 307 18.26 -4.63 -54.30
C ALA A 307 17.11 -5.63 -54.17
N ALA A 308 17.43 -6.91 -54.38
CA ALA A 308 16.60 -8.03 -53.96
C ALA A 308 17.06 -8.46 -52.57
N LEU A 309 16.12 -8.59 -51.62
CA LEU A 309 16.26 -9.53 -50.52
C LEU A 309 14.95 -10.32 -50.39
N SER A 310 15.13 -11.62 -50.52
CA SER A 310 14.15 -12.68 -50.52
C SER A 310 13.60 -12.95 -49.13
N ALA A 311 12.36 -13.44 -49.15
CA ALA A 311 11.77 -14.26 -48.13
C ALA A 311 12.69 -15.40 -47.65
N VAL A 312 12.48 -15.87 -46.42
CA VAL A 312 12.28 -17.28 -46.10
C VAL A 312 11.66 -17.40 -44.71
N SER A 313 10.67 -18.28 -44.63
CA SER A 313 9.89 -18.67 -43.47
C SER A 313 10.55 -19.83 -42.71
N THR A 314 10.25 -19.88 -41.41
CA THR A 314 9.93 -21.06 -40.57
C THR A 314 10.82 -22.31 -40.58
N GLU A 315 11.31 -22.68 -39.40
CA GLU A 315 11.08 -23.97 -38.67
C GLU A 315 12.11 -24.10 -37.52
N THR A 316 11.68 -24.08 -36.25
CA THR A 316 11.39 -25.20 -35.32
C THR A 316 12.57 -26.07 -34.83
N VAL A 317 12.53 -26.27 -33.50
CA VAL A 317 13.09 -27.34 -32.63
C VAL A 317 14.57 -27.26 -32.24
N SER A 318 14.85 -27.22 -30.93
CA SER A 318 15.51 -28.31 -30.17
C SER A 318 16.25 -27.81 -28.92
N VAL A 319 16.03 -28.53 -27.82
CA VAL A 319 16.78 -28.45 -26.57
C VAL A 319 17.95 -29.42 -26.66
N GLN A 320 19.17 -28.99 -26.32
CA GLN A 320 20.20 -29.86 -25.76
C GLN A 320 21.24 -29.03 -24.97
N ALA A 321 21.64 -29.60 -23.83
CA ALA A 321 22.67 -29.13 -22.93
C ALA A 321 24.07 -29.47 -23.46
N LEU A 322 25.06 -28.62 -23.16
CA LEU A 322 26.47 -28.99 -23.08
C LEU A 322 27.16 -28.17 -21.97
N GLU A 323 28.17 -28.83 -21.43
CA GLU A 323 28.85 -28.66 -20.16
C GLU A 323 29.90 -27.53 -20.14
N GLU A 324 30.22 -27.15 -18.90
CA GLU A 324 31.48 -26.67 -18.32
C GLU A 324 32.53 -25.95 -19.19
N ASP A 325 32.88 -24.74 -18.74
CA ASP A 325 34.29 -24.34 -18.68
C ASP A 325 34.56 -23.55 -17.39
N THR A 326 35.42 -24.13 -16.56
CA THR A 326 36.00 -23.55 -15.35
C THR A 326 37.22 -22.71 -15.72
N VAL A 327 37.31 -21.44 -15.30
CA VAL A 327 38.59 -20.82 -14.89
C VAL A 327 38.36 -19.82 -13.75
N SER A 328 39.18 -20.03 -12.74
CA SER A 328 39.42 -19.34 -11.48
C SER A 328 39.82 -17.86 -11.57
N GLY A 329 39.45 -17.10 -10.54
CA GLY A 329 40.05 -15.81 -10.17
C GLY A 329 39.51 -15.32 -8.82
N GLU A 330 40.30 -15.53 -7.76
CA GLU A 330 40.07 -15.12 -6.37
C GLU A 330 40.19 -13.57 -6.15
N PRO A 331 39.83 -13.05 -4.96
CA PRO A 331 39.21 -11.74 -4.77
C PRO A 331 40.22 -10.61 -4.51
N PRO A 332 39.80 -9.32 -4.55
CA PRO A 332 40.62 -8.25 -4.00
C PRO A 332 40.35 -8.04 -2.50
N GLU A 333 41.47 -7.81 -1.84
CA GLU A 333 41.74 -7.65 -0.42
C GLU A 333 41.20 -6.34 0.18
N GLU A 334 41.17 -6.37 1.51
CA GLU A 334 40.95 -5.28 2.45
C GLU A 334 42.07 -4.24 2.36
N ASP A 335 41.72 -2.96 2.25
CA ASP A 335 42.63 -1.85 2.56
C ASP A 335 42.21 -1.20 3.89
N ILE A 336 43.00 -1.51 4.91
CA ILE A 336 43.01 -0.91 6.24
C ILE A 336 44.00 0.27 6.20
N VAL A 337 43.49 1.50 6.40
CA VAL A 337 44.34 2.68 6.59
C VAL A 337 44.34 3.10 8.06
N SER A 338 45.48 2.79 8.70
CA SER A 338 46.28 3.61 9.62
C SER A 338 45.63 4.34 10.81
N LYS A 339 45.89 3.73 11.98
CA LYS A 339 46.22 4.30 13.29
C LYS A 339 46.82 5.72 13.26
N GLY A 340 46.21 6.62 14.04
CA GLY A 340 46.85 7.79 14.67
C GLY A 340 46.26 7.91 16.08
N ALA A 341 47.13 7.93 17.10
CA ALA A 341 46.79 7.97 18.52
C ALA A 341 47.30 9.28 19.15
N LEU A 342 46.80 9.54 20.38
CA LEU A 342 47.18 10.56 21.37
C LEU A 342 46.45 11.91 21.15
N GLU A 343 45.81 12.53 22.14
CA GLU A 343 45.78 12.41 23.60
C GLU A 343 44.52 13.17 24.08
N GLU A 344 43.85 12.74 25.15
CA GLU A 344 43.42 13.68 26.20
C GLU A 344 43.01 12.97 27.50
N ASP A 345 43.38 13.65 28.58
CA ASP A 345 43.59 13.18 29.93
C ASP A 345 42.37 12.68 30.73
N THR A 346 42.71 11.81 31.67
CA THR A 346 41.89 11.27 32.76
C THR A 346 41.80 12.16 34.00
N VAL A 347 40.64 12.03 34.68
CA VAL A 347 40.38 12.04 36.15
C VAL A 347 39.95 13.35 36.82
N SER A 348 38.67 13.38 37.24
CA SER A 348 38.17 13.28 38.63
C SER A 348 36.65 13.47 38.60
N GLY A 349 35.78 12.76 39.33
CA GLY A 349 35.91 12.04 40.59
C GLY A 349 35.04 12.73 41.65
N ALA A 350 33.76 12.37 41.77
CA ALA A 350 32.97 12.54 42.99
C ALA A 350 31.69 11.68 42.95
N ALA A 351 31.41 11.04 44.08
CA ALA A 351 30.41 10.01 44.30
C ALA A 351 29.28 10.51 45.23
N LEU A 352 28.25 9.64 45.37
CA LEU A 352 27.18 9.62 46.40
C LEU A 352 26.06 10.65 46.15
N GLU A 353 24.77 10.35 46.26
CA GLU A 353 24.08 9.48 47.23
C GLU A 353 22.90 8.70 46.60
N GLU A 354 22.68 7.50 47.14
CA GLU A 354 21.42 6.75 47.08
C GLU A 354 20.39 7.42 47.99
N ASP A 355 19.14 7.53 47.55
CA ASP A 355 18.00 7.58 48.46
C ASP A 355 16.91 6.64 47.94
N THR A 356 16.76 5.55 48.69
CA THR A 356 15.58 4.70 48.72
C THR A 356 14.54 5.37 49.62
N VAL A 357 13.24 5.30 49.29
CA VAL A 357 12.12 5.06 50.23
C VAL A 357 10.75 5.09 49.51
N SER A 358 10.00 4.00 49.70
CA SER A 358 8.53 3.80 49.69
C SER A 358 7.69 4.34 48.50
N GLY A 359 6.86 3.58 47.81
CA GLY A 359 5.99 2.50 48.28
C GLY A 359 4.75 3.05 48.98
N GLN A 360 3.70 3.39 48.23
CA GLN A 360 2.32 3.24 48.71
C GLN A 360 1.28 3.38 47.59
N ALA A 361 0.43 2.36 47.53
CA ALA A 361 -0.79 2.26 46.74
C ALA A 361 -1.83 3.30 47.18
N LEU A 362 -2.63 3.77 46.22
CA LEU A 362 -3.88 4.49 46.47
C LEU A 362 -5.00 3.85 45.63
N GLU A 363 -5.59 2.80 46.18
CA GLU A 363 -7.01 2.51 46.01
C GLU A 363 -7.77 3.28 47.09
N LYS A 364 -8.74 4.11 46.68
CA LYS A 364 -9.93 4.42 47.48
C LYS A 364 -11.13 4.66 46.57
N ASP A 365 -12.07 3.73 46.69
CA ASP A 365 -13.49 3.84 46.38
C ASP A 365 -14.21 4.94 47.17
N ILE A 366 -15.52 5.01 46.90
CA ILE A 366 -16.63 5.67 47.63
C ILE A 366 -16.84 7.13 47.14
N VAL A 367 -17.97 7.55 46.55
CA VAL A 367 -19.33 7.56 47.11
C VAL A 367 -20.40 7.62 46.01
N SER A 368 -21.39 6.75 46.20
CA SER A 368 -22.76 6.78 45.69
C SER A 368 -23.54 8.04 46.09
N GLY A 369 -24.20 8.68 45.13
CA GLY A 369 -25.23 9.70 45.39
C GLY A 369 -26.48 9.42 44.57
N GLN A 370 -27.40 8.63 45.13
CA GLN A 370 -28.80 8.66 44.73
C GLN A 370 -29.41 9.97 45.24
N VAL A 371 -30.07 10.72 44.35
CA VAL A 371 -31.11 11.68 44.74
C VAL A 371 -32.34 11.36 43.90
N SER A 372 -33.33 10.79 44.58
CA SER A 372 -34.73 10.75 44.18
C SER A 372 -35.45 11.91 44.85
N GLU A 373 -36.16 12.74 44.07
CA GLU A 373 -37.47 13.36 44.39
C GLU A 373 -37.82 14.25 43.18
N LYS A 374 -38.79 13.87 42.35
CA LYS A 374 -40.25 13.99 42.47
C LYS A 374 -40.80 15.41 42.33
N ASP A 375 -41.79 15.46 41.44
CA ASP A 375 -43.00 16.30 41.41
C ASP A 375 -42.93 17.71 40.80
N THR A 376 -43.41 17.80 39.56
CA THR A 376 -44.45 18.72 39.01
C THR A 376 -44.49 18.46 37.50
N GLU A 377 -45.60 18.18 36.80
CA GLU A 377 -47.04 18.35 37.01
C GLU A 377 -47.76 17.38 36.04
#